data_AF-A0AAW6YBE1-F1
#
_entry.id   AF-A0AAW6YBE1-F1
#
_cell.length_a   1.000
_cell.length_b   1.000
_cell.length_c   1.000
_cell.angle_alpha   90.00
_cell.angle_beta   90.00
_cell.angle_gamma   90.00
#
_symmetry.space_group_name_H-M   'P 1'
#
loop_
_entity.id
_entity.type
_entity.pdbx_description
1 polymer ?
#
loop_
_entity_poly.entity_id
_entity_poly.type
_entity_poly.pdbx_seq_one_letter_code
_entity_poly.pdbx_strand_id
1 'polypeptide(L)'
;MSNKKQVAISFLGTVLDKGFGQGRWLKWRPNVAMNQRQDFHLDRMELFYAEKYRELADHVKADIQQVSPHTVVNLVPMELANPWDFSEVYTKLHDWAASYPFDTEEETYLTHITTGTHVAQICLFLLVESRQIPGVLLQTAPPKNQRRSMEDGNVGSYEIIDLDLARYDVLAERLAAVRDDAVRYLKSGISTQNAAFNRMIAEIEQVALNSPSPILLSGPTGAGKSMLARRIFELKKARHLIKGTFIDVNCATLRGDGAASALFGHKKGAFTGAAEKREGYLKTADGGVLFLDEIGELGLDEQAMLLKAIEEKHFYPVGSDSEVKSDFQLIAGTNRDLRQEIRAGRFREDLFARINIWNYPLPALANRREDIEPNVEHQLALASQELGRTTRFNKEALAAYLDFAHSNQAPWRGNFRDLAASIMRLATLAPQGRIQVEQVQAEIERLKWLWSEEPFSDGLLHKRPSEKTQDYPDKVDWEILDLFDKLQLQHVIDECRKHPNMAAAGRALFNISRTERAKVNDSDRLRKYLQRFGLEWGDI
;
A
#
# COMPACT_ATOMS: atom_id res chain seq x y z
N MET A 1 18.21 -8.33 45.75
CA MET A 1 18.40 -9.60 45.02
C MET A 1 17.30 -10.52 45.52
N SER A 2 16.27 -10.78 44.71
CA SER A 2 15.19 -11.68 45.15
C SER A 2 15.78 -13.07 45.33
N ASN A 3 15.54 -13.68 46.49
CA ASN A 3 16.03 -15.00 46.88
C ASN A 3 15.28 -16.13 46.14
N LYS A 4 15.00 -15.94 44.84
CA LYS A 4 14.25 -16.87 44.01
C LYS A 4 15.14 -18.05 43.64
N LYS A 5 14.55 -19.25 43.61
CA LYS A 5 15.25 -20.46 43.19
C LYS A 5 15.54 -20.43 41.70
N GLN A 6 16.74 -20.82 41.30
CA GLN A 6 17.12 -20.89 39.89
C GLN A 6 16.85 -22.28 39.33
N VAL A 7 16.05 -22.34 38.26
CA VAL A 7 15.64 -23.58 37.60
C VAL A 7 16.15 -23.58 36.16
N ALA A 8 17.06 -24.50 35.85
CA ALA A 8 17.56 -24.68 34.48
C ALA A 8 16.68 -25.66 33.69
N ILE A 9 16.33 -25.33 32.46
CA ILE A 9 15.63 -26.21 31.52
C ILE A 9 16.61 -26.55 30.40
N SER A 10 16.98 -27.81 30.24
CA SER A 10 18.08 -28.19 29.36
C SER A 10 17.84 -29.53 28.67
N PHE A 11 18.39 -29.69 27.47
CA PHE A 11 18.53 -31.01 26.85
C PHE A 11 19.79 -31.73 27.33
N LEU A 12 19.71 -33.06 27.43
CA LEU A 12 20.88 -33.92 27.57
C LEU A 12 21.78 -33.78 26.33
N GLY A 13 23.05 -33.41 26.54
CA GLY A 13 24.06 -33.36 25.49
C GLY A 13 24.52 -34.77 25.13
N THR A 14 23.82 -35.46 24.25
CA THR A 14 24.15 -36.86 23.83
C THR A 14 25.58 -37.02 23.31
N VAL A 15 26.17 -35.95 22.76
CA VAL A 15 27.58 -35.88 22.33
C VAL A 15 28.46 -35.16 23.37
N LEU A 16 28.00 -34.01 23.86
CA LEU A 16 28.81 -33.13 24.71
C LEU A 16 28.95 -33.68 26.13
N ASP A 17 27.88 -34.14 26.76
CA ASP A 17 27.88 -34.69 28.12
C ASP A 17 28.34 -36.16 28.20
N LYS A 18 28.63 -36.79 27.06
CA LYS A 18 29.03 -38.21 26.99
C LYS A 18 30.36 -38.49 27.71
N GLY A 19 30.38 -39.54 28.55
CA GLY A 19 31.56 -40.18 29.09
C GLY A 19 31.31 -40.90 30.42
N PHE A 20 31.70 -42.18 30.52
CA PHE A 20 31.51 -43.01 31.74
C PHE A 20 32.80 -43.22 32.55
N GLY A 21 33.98 -43.10 31.91
CA GLY A 21 35.29 -43.27 32.56
C GLY A 21 35.77 -42.04 33.34
N GLN A 22 36.93 -42.14 33.99
CA GLN A 22 37.52 -41.04 34.79
C GLN A 22 37.90 -39.81 33.95
N GLY A 23 38.30 -40.01 32.69
CA GLY A 23 38.65 -38.90 31.78
C GLY A 23 37.49 -37.95 31.44
N ARG A 24 36.24 -38.27 31.83
CA ARG A 24 35.06 -37.41 31.60
C ARG A 24 35.17 -36.05 32.30
N TRP A 25 35.90 -35.97 33.42
CA TRP A 25 36.14 -34.73 34.16
C TRP A 25 37.09 -33.77 33.43
N LEU A 26 37.85 -34.27 32.46
CA LEU A 26 38.75 -33.47 31.61
C LEU A 26 38.08 -32.96 30.33
N LYS A 27 36.83 -33.38 30.08
CA LYS A 27 36.04 -32.96 28.93
C LYS A 27 35.01 -31.94 29.39
N TRP A 28 34.80 -30.90 28.58
CA TRP A 28 33.73 -29.95 28.84
C TRP A 28 32.37 -30.60 28.54
N ARG A 29 31.52 -30.63 29.55
CA ARG A 29 30.19 -31.25 29.54
C ARG A 29 29.21 -30.17 30.00
N PRO A 30 28.48 -29.49 29.10
CA PRO A 30 27.75 -28.26 29.41
C PRO A 30 26.85 -28.34 30.65
N ASN A 31 26.09 -29.44 30.79
CA ASN A 31 25.16 -29.62 31.90
C ASN A 31 25.87 -29.85 33.25
N VAL A 32 27.04 -30.49 33.22
CA VAL A 32 27.87 -30.67 34.42
C VAL A 32 28.67 -29.41 34.72
N ALA A 33 29.30 -28.83 33.70
CA ALA A 33 30.19 -27.67 33.79
C ALA A 33 29.48 -26.45 34.38
N MET A 34 28.21 -26.21 34.02
CA MET A 34 27.43 -25.12 34.64
C MET A 34 27.25 -25.30 36.15
N ASN A 35 27.14 -26.54 36.63
CA ASN A 35 26.99 -26.87 38.06
C ASN A 35 28.34 -26.97 38.80
N GLN A 36 29.48 -26.90 38.09
CA GLN A 36 30.81 -26.85 38.70
C GLN A 36 31.26 -25.42 39.04
N ARG A 37 30.50 -24.42 38.59
CA ARG A 37 30.82 -23.01 38.76
C ARG A 37 30.55 -22.56 40.20
N GLN A 38 31.41 -21.69 40.72
CA GLN A 38 31.20 -21.06 42.03
C GLN A 38 30.44 -19.73 41.93
N ASP A 39 30.50 -19.10 40.76
CA ASP A 39 29.86 -17.82 40.43
C ASP A 39 28.44 -17.97 39.87
N PHE A 40 27.90 -19.20 39.86
CA PHE A 40 26.60 -19.52 39.30
C PHE A 40 25.95 -20.64 40.13
N HIS A 41 24.70 -20.45 40.53
CA HIS A 41 24.00 -21.33 41.46
C HIS A 41 22.69 -21.82 40.83
N LEU A 42 22.47 -23.14 40.82
CA LEU A 42 21.23 -23.76 40.36
C LEU A 42 20.60 -24.56 41.49
N ASP A 43 19.31 -24.34 41.74
CA ASP A 43 18.56 -25.12 42.73
C ASP A 43 17.93 -26.36 42.08
N ARG A 44 17.48 -26.23 40.82
CA ARG A 44 16.85 -27.33 40.07
C ARG A 44 17.26 -27.33 38.61
N MET A 45 17.29 -28.51 38.01
CA MET A 45 17.46 -28.71 36.58
C MET A 45 16.41 -29.69 36.06
N GLU A 46 15.64 -29.27 35.07
CA GLU A 46 14.80 -30.13 34.23
C GLU A 46 15.62 -30.57 33.02
N LEU A 47 16.00 -31.84 32.97
CA LEU A 47 16.89 -32.40 31.95
C LEU A 47 16.11 -33.31 30.99
N PHE A 48 15.86 -32.83 29.77
CA PHE A 48 15.20 -33.60 28.72
C PHE A 48 16.12 -34.68 28.14
N TYR A 49 15.60 -35.90 28.00
CA TYR A 49 16.31 -37.01 27.38
C TYR A 49 15.34 -37.97 26.69
N ALA A 50 15.83 -38.66 25.67
CA ALA A 50 15.13 -39.82 25.12
C ALA A 50 15.50 -41.08 25.91
N GLU A 51 14.56 -42.01 26.07
CA GLU A 51 14.66 -43.23 26.89
C GLU A 51 15.87 -44.09 26.51
N LYS A 52 16.23 -44.11 25.21
CA LYS A 52 17.46 -44.77 24.72
C LYS A 52 18.78 -44.23 25.32
N TYR A 53 18.75 -43.05 25.93
CA TYR A 53 19.87 -42.40 26.61
C TYR A 53 19.70 -42.32 28.13
N ARG A 54 18.76 -43.07 28.72
CA ARG A 54 18.51 -43.08 30.17
C ARG A 54 19.78 -43.29 30.99
N GLU A 55 20.59 -44.28 30.64
CA GLU A 55 21.84 -44.58 31.35
C GLU A 55 22.80 -43.37 31.38
N LEU A 56 22.91 -42.65 30.27
CA LEU A 56 23.71 -41.43 30.22
C LEU A 56 23.08 -40.30 31.05
N ALA A 57 21.75 -40.17 31.04
CA ALA A 57 21.03 -39.16 31.80
C ALA A 57 21.21 -39.37 33.32
N ASP A 58 21.09 -40.61 33.79
CA ASP A 58 21.34 -41.00 35.18
C ASP A 58 22.79 -40.71 35.59
N HIS A 59 23.75 -41.01 34.69
CA HIS A 59 25.17 -40.74 34.94
C HIS A 59 25.47 -39.24 35.02
N VAL A 60 24.88 -38.42 34.13
CA VAL A 60 24.99 -36.95 34.18
C VAL A 60 24.36 -36.40 35.45
N LYS A 61 23.20 -36.91 35.87
CA LYS A 61 22.56 -36.54 37.14
C LYS A 61 23.46 -36.83 38.34
N ALA A 62 24.07 -38.01 38.39
CA ALA A 62 25.00 -38.38 39.46
C ALA A 62 26.25 -37.47 39.48
N ASP A 63 26.81 -37.17 38.32
CA ASP A 63 27.96 -36.26 38.21
C ASP A 63 27.60 -34.82 38.64
N ILE A 64 26.40 -34.32 38.31
CA ILE A 64 25.90 -33.02 38.79
C ILE A 64 25.75 -33.02 40.31
N GLN A 65 25.16 -34.06 40.88
CA GLN A 65 25.00 -34.19 42.35
C GLN A 65 26.34 -34.26 43.08
N GLN A 66 27.38 -34.80 42.44
CA GLN A 66 28.72 -34.83 43.01
C GLN A 66 29.36 -33.44 43.09
N VAL A 67 29.16 -32.59 42.07
CA VAL A 67 29.78 -31.25 42.00
C VAL A 67 28.93 -30.16 42.64
N SER A 68 27.61 -30.33 42.63
CA SER A 68 26.64 -29.47 43.30
C SER A 68 25.59 -30.33 44.02
N PRO A 69 25.86 -30.70 45.29
CA PRO A 69 24.95 -31.53 46.09
C PRO A 69 23.58 -30.90 46.35
N HIS A 70 23.48 -29.57 46.19
CA HIS A 70 22.25 -28.81 46.40
C HIS A 70 21.36 -28.76 45.15
N THR A 71 21.90 -29.02 43.95
CA THR A 71 21.12 -29.01 42.71
C THR A 71 20.27 -30.27 42.59
N VAL A 72 18.95 -30.10 42.51
CA VAL A 72 18.02 -31.20 42.21
C VAL A 72 17.92 -31.40 40.69
N VAL A 73 18.28 -32.58 40.19
CA VAL A 73 18.13 -32.90 38.76
C VAL A 73 16.93 -33.81 38.53
N ASN A 74 15.93 -33.28 37.84
CA ASN A 74 14.75 -33.96 37.35
C ASN A 74 15.01 -34.45 35.93
N LEU A 75 14.91 -35.77 35.73
CA LEU A 75 15.02 -36.35 34.39
C LEU A 75 13.64 -36.36 33.74
N VAL A 76 13.47 -35.61 32.66
CA VAL A 76 12.20 -35.46 31.94
C VAL A 76 12.26 -36.26 30.63
N PRO A 77 11.52 -37.38 30.51
CA PRO A 77 11.47 -38.14 29.28
C PRO A 77 10.86 -37.31 28.14
N MET A 78 11.55 -37.24 27.01
CA MET A 78 11.12 -36.52 25.82
C MET A 78 11.49 -37.31 24.57
N GLU A 79 10.53 -38.09 24.08
CA GLU A 79 10.68 -38.87 22.85
C GLU A 79 10.46 -37.99 21.62
N LEU A 80 11.49 -37.94 20.78
CA LEU A 80 11.51 -37.25 19.49
C LEU A 80 11.87 -38.29 18.42
N ALA A 81 10.91 -38.63 17.56
CA ALA A 81 11.13 -39.53 16.44
C ALA A 81 12.11 -38.92 15.44
N ASN A 82 11.92 -37.65 15.09
CA ASN A 82 12.87 -36.85 14.31
C ASN A 82 13.27 -35.57 15.07
N PRO A 83 14.42 -35.56 15.75
CA PRO A 83 14.95 -34.38 16.45
C PRO A 83 15.32 -33.17 15.55
N TRP A 84 15.19 -33.33 14.23
CA TRP A 84 15.41 -32.28 13.23
C TRP A 84 14.11 -31.83 12.55
N ASP A 85 12.97 -32.44 12.88
CA ASP A 85 11.66 -31.95 12.44
C ASP A 85 11.19 -30.82 13.36
N PHE A 86 11.02 -29.63 12.79
CA PHE A 86 10.65 -28.45 13.57
C PHE A 86 9.27 -28.57 14.21
N SER A 87 8.29 -29.11 13.47
CA SER A 87 6.91 -29.22 13.94
C SER A 87 6.80 -30.17 15.12
N GLU A 88 7.43 -31.35 15.03
CA GLU A 88 7.47 -32.34 16.10
C GLU A 88 8.14 -31.78 17.36
N VAL A 89 9.36 -31.24 17.22
CA VAL A 89 10.15 -30.73 18.35
C VAL A 89 9.43 -29.56 19.03
N TYR A 90 8.90 -28.61 18.26
CA TYR A 90 8.15 -27.47 18.80
C TYR A 90 6.89 -27.95 19.53
N THR A 91 6.09 -28.83 18.93
CA THR A 91 4.85 -29.35 19.54
C THR A 91 5.14 -30.03 20.87
N LYS A 92 6.15 -30.91 20.93
CA LYS A 92 6.50 -31.63 22.17
C LYS A 92 6.97 -30.70 23.28
N LEU A 93 7.80 -29.71 22.95
CA LEU A 93 8.28 -28.74 23.93
C LEU A 93 7.16 -27.79 24.38
N HIS A 94 6.29 -27.38 23.45
CA HIS A 94 5.11 -26.57 23.73
C HIS A 94 4.15 -27.30 24.68
N ASP A 95 3.82 -28.56 24.41
CA ASP A 95 2.94 -29.38 25.25
C ASP A 95 3.53 -29.59 26.66
N TRP A 96 4.84 -29.78 26.75
CA TRP A 96 5.54 -29.83 28.03
C TRP A 96 5.46 -28.49 28.75
N ALA A 97 5.77 -27.38 28.10
CA ALA A 97 5.73 -26.05 28.71
C ALA A 97 4.31 -25.70 29.19
N ALA A 98 3.28 -26.02 28.41
CA ALA A 98 1.88 -25.80 28.77
C ALA A 98 1.42 -26.63 29.98
N SER A 99 2.02 -27.80 30.21
CA SER A 99 1.71 -28.67 31.35
C SER A 99 2.63 -28.48 32.55
N TYR A 100 3.76 -27.78 32.38
CA TYR A 100 4.73 -27.55 33.44
C TYR A 100 4.26 -26.41 34.37
N PRO A 101 4.21 -26.64 35.71
CA PRO A 101 3.69 -25.66 36.65
C PRO A 101 4.74 -24.58 36.97
N PHE A 102 4.88 -23.59 36.09
CA PHE A 102 5.79 -22.47 36.32
C PHE A 102 5.32 -21.61 37.52
N ASP A 103 6.23 -21.40 38.48
CA ASP A 103 6.07 -20.51 39.64
C ASP A 103 7.03 -19.33 39.50
N THR A 104 6.62 -18.30 38.76
CA THR A 104 7.45 -17.11 38.53
C THR A 104 7.57 -16.21 39.76
N GLU A 105 6.81 -16.45 40.83
CA GLU A 105 6.91 -15.67 42.07
C GLU A 105 8.13 -16.12 42.87
N GLU A 106 8.34 -17.43 43.00
CA GLU A 106 9.42 -18.02 43.80
C GLU A 106 10.61 -18.55 42.98
N GLU A 107 10.44 -18.76 41.67
CA GLU A 107 11.46 -19.35 40.79
C GLU A 107 11.86 -18.43 39.63
N THR A 108 13.09 -18.60 39.15
CA THR A 108 13.64 -17.96 37.95
C THR A 108 14.09 -19.05 37.00
N TYR A 109 13.52 -19.05 35.78
CA TYR A 109 13.79 -20.09 34.79
C TYR A 109 14.90 -19.66 33.82
N LEU A 110 15.84 -20.57 33.60
CA LEU A 110 17.01 -20.42 32.73
C LEU A 110 16.95 -21.50 31.65
N THR A 111 16.57 -21.12 30.44
CA THR A 111 16.44 -22.07 29.32
C THR A 111 17.78 -22.24 28.62
N HIS A 112 18.40 -23.40 28.79
CA HIS A 112 19.73 -23.67 28.30
C HIS A 112 19.74 -24.06 26.82
N ILE A 113 20.36 -23.20 25.99
CA ILE A 113 20.37 -23.32 24.52
C ILE A 113 21.69 -23.84 23.94
N THR A 114 22.51 -24.50 24.74
CA THR A 114 23.82 -25.03 24.27
C THR A 114 23.76 -26.50 23.88
N THR A 115 22.88 -27.26 24.52
CA THR A 115 22.67 -28.69 24.26
C THR A 115 21.37 -28.90 23.48
N GLY A 116 21.17 -30.12 22.95
CA GLY A 116 20.10 -30.42 22.01
C GLY A 116 20.51 -30.17 20.54
N THR A 117 19.61 -30.49 19.61
CA THR A 117 19.80 -30.15 18.19
C THR A 117 19.63 -28.65 17.98
N HIS A 118 20.16 -28.10 16.88
CA HIS A 118 19.88 -26.70 16.52
C HIS A 118 18.38 -26.42 16.40
N VAL A 119 17.58 -27.41 15.98
CA VAL A 119 16.11 -27.29 15.94
C VAL A 119 15.53 -27.15 17.35
N ALA A 120 15.98 -27.96 18.31
CA ALA A 120 15.56 -27.83 19.71
C ALA A 120 15.96 -26.48 20.32
N GLN A 121 17.17 -25.98 20.01
CA GLN A 121 17.64 -24.67 20.45
C GLN A 121 16.75 -23.53 19.92
N ILE A 122 16.38 -23.57 18.63
CA ILE A 122 15.45 -22.59 18.04
C ILE A 122 14.06 -22.70 18.67
N CYS A 123 13.54 -23.91 18.90
CA CYS A 123 12.24 -24.09 19.53
C CYS A 123 12.23 -23.52 20.96
N LEU A 124 13.25 -23.82 21.76
CA LEU A 124 13.41 -23.25 23.10
C LEU A 124 13.51 -21.72 23.07
N PHE A 125 14.24 -21.15 22.11
CA PHE A 125 14.29 -19.70 21.89
C PHE A 125 12.88 -19.13 21.67
N LEU A 126 12.10 -19.72 20.76
CA LEU A 126 10.75 -19.24 20.43
C LEU A 126 9.78 -19.38 21.61
N LEU A 127 9.90 -20.43 22.41
CA LEU A 127 9.05 -20.63 23.59
C LEU A 127 9.35 -19.60 24.69
N VAL A 128 10.61 -19.18 24.83
CA VAL A 128 10.99 -18.10 25.76
C VAL A 128 10.59 -16.74 25.22
N GLU A 129 10.79 -16.48 23.92
CA GLU A 129 10.41 -15.23 23.26
C GLU A 129 8.90 -14.98 23.33
N SER A 130 8.09 -16.01 23.06
CA SER A 130 6.63 -15.97 23.20
C SER A 130 6.12 -16.07 24.64
N ARG A 131 7.03 -16.08 25.64
CA ARG A 131 6.75 -16.20 27.08
C ARG A 131 5.96 -17.45 27.49
N GLN A 132 5.96 -18.49 26.68
CA GLN A 132 5.40 -19.80 27.02
C GLN A 132 6.30 -20.54 28.04
N ILE A 133 7.61 -20.33 27.96
CA ILE A 133 8.55 -20.62 29.04
C ILE A 133 8.93 -19.26 29.66
N PRO A 134 8.41 -18.92 30.86
CA PRO A 134 8.66 -17.63 31.47
C PRO A 134 10.08 -17.58 32.04
N GLY A 135 11.03 -16.95 31.34
CA GLY A 135 12.41 -16.90 31.80
C GLY A 135 13.35 -16.21 30.81
N VAL A 136 14.63 -16.53 30.94
CA VAL A 136 15.71 -16.00 30.08
C VAL A 136 16.50 -17.17 29.47
N LEU A 137 17.27 -16.90 28.42
CA LEU A 137 18.13 -17.91 27.83
C LEU A 137 19.45 -18.01 28.60
N LEU A 138 19.99 -19.22 28.67
CA LEU A 138 21.31 -19.51 29.21
C LEU A 138 22.14 -20.16 28.11
N GLN A 139 23.25 -19.51 27.74
CA GLN A 139 24.24 -20.06 26.83
C GLN A 139 25.53 -20.35 27.58
N THR A 140 26.12 -21.52 27.37
CA THR A 140 27.41 -21.91 27.93
C THR A 140 28.42 -22.16 26.82
N ALA A 141 29.69 -21.90 27.08
CA ALA A 141 30.78 -22.08 26.13
C ALA A 141 31.98 -22.78 26.78
N PRO A 142 32.71 -23.62 26.02
CA PRO A 142 33.88 -24.31 26.55
C PRO A 142 35.04 -23.34 26.81
N PRO A 143 35.93 -23.67 27.75
CA PRO A 143 37.17 -22.91 27.92
C PRO A 143 38.11 -23.08 26.71
N LYS A 144 38.92 -22.06 26.42
CA LYS A 144 40.02 -22.15 25.44
C LYS A 144 41.02 -23.22 25.91
N ASN A 145 41.55 -24.06 25.01
CA ASN A 145 42.44 -25.18 25.38
C ASN A 145 41.84 -26.15 26.42
N GLN A 146 40.61 -26.60 26.13
CA GLN A 146 39.74 -27.42 26.98
C GLN A 146 40.44 -28.36 27.95
N ARG A 147 41.30 -29.28 27.46
CA ARG A 147 41.90 -30.31 28.32
C ARG A 147 42.74 -29.72 29.45
N ARG A 148 43.64 -28.78 29.14
CA ARG A 148 44.51 -28.13 30.13
C ARG A 148 43.70 -27.23 31.06
N SER A 149 42.72 -26.50 30.51
CA SER A 149 41.90 -25.59 31.31
C SER A 149 40.95 -26.30 32.27
N MET A 150 40.42 -27.48 31.90
CA MET A 150 39.63 -28.30 32.81
C MET A 150 40.49 -28.90 33.94
N GLU A 151 41.76 -29.24 33.68
CA GLU A 151 42.72 -29.67 34.73
C GLU A 151 42.99 -28.53 35.74
N ASP A 152 43.02 -27.29 35.26
CA ASP A 152 43.19 -26.08 36.08
C ASP A 152 41.87 -25.61 36.75
N GLY A 153 40.77 -26.36 36.61
CA GLY A 153 39.46 -26.04 37.20
C GLY A 153 38.65 -24.97 36.46
N ASN A 154 39.07 -24.53 35.28
CA ASN A 154 38.30 -23.61 34.44
C ASN A 154 37.27 -24.39 33.61
N VAL A 155 35.99 -24.14 33.90
CA VAL A 155 34.84 -24.85 33.30
C VAL A 155 34.14 -24.09 32.17
N GLY A 156 34.77 -23.04 31.65
CA GLY A 156 34.28 -22.25 30.51
C GLY A 156 33.62 -20.94 30.90
N SER A 157 32.69 -20.45 30.09
CA SER A 157 31.92 -19.24 30.33
C SER A 157 30.42 -19.49 30.16
N TYR A 158 29.59 -18.60 30.71
CA TYR A 158 28.16 -18.57 30.45
C TYR A 158 27.69 -17.14 30.17
N GLU A 159 26.57 -17.03 29.49
CA GLU A 159 25.88 -15.78 29.20
C GLU A 159 24.39 -15.99 29.45
N ILE A 160 23.79 -15.07 30.19
CA ILE A 160 22.34 -15.02 30.41
C ILE A 160 21.79 -13.95 29.47
N ILE A 161 20.89 -14.35 28.58
CA ILE A 161 20.33 -13.51 27.53
C ILE A 161 18.85 -13.28 27.85
N ASP A 162 18.52 -12.07 28.28
CA ASP A 162 17.15 -11.61 28.45
C ASP A 162 16.57 -11.29 27.07
N LEU A 163 15.46 -11.91 26.69
CA LEU A 163 14.81 -11.65 25.40
C LEU A 163 13.80 -10.50 25.46
N ASP A 164 13.59 -9.88 26.62
CA ASP A 164 12.73 -8.72 26.71
C ASP A 164 13.38 -7.49 26.03
N LEU A 165 12.95 -7.23 24.80
CA LEU A 165 13.39 -6.09 24.00
C LEU A 165 13.13 -4.74 24.69
N ALA A 166 12.21 -4.67 25.66
CA ALA A 166 11.96 -3.44 26.42
C ALA A 166 13.14 -3.02 27.31
N ARG A 167 14.12 -3.91 27.54
CA ARG A 167 15.37 -3.59 28.28
C ARG A 167 16.51 -3.15 27.36
N TYR A 168 16.32 -3.26 26.04
CA TYR A 168 17.30 -2.88 25.03
C TYR A 168 16.82 -1.66 24.25
N ASP A 169 16.79 -0.50 24.92
CA ASP A 169 16.38 0.78 24.32
C ASP A 169 17.04 1.03 22.95
N VAL A 170 18.32 0.68 22.83
CA VAL A 170 19.10 0.82 21.57
C VAL A 170 18.57 -0.04 20.42
N LEU A 171 18.07 -1.26 20.70
CA LEU A 171 17.50 -2.14 19.67
C LEU A 171 16.09 -1.68 19.29
N ALA A 172 15.28 -1.28 20.28
CA ALA A 172 13.96 -0.69 20.04
C ALA A 172 14.06 0.60 19.22
N GLU A 173 15.01 1.49 19.55
CA GLU A 173 15.33 2.70 18.78
C GLU A 173 15.74 2.36 17.35
N ARG A 174 16.56 1.33 17.15
CA ARG A 174 17.01 0.93 15.82
C ARG A 174 15.88 0.34 14.98
N LEU A 175 14.99 -0.43 15.57
CA LEU A 175 13.79 -0.96 14.90
C LEU A 175 12.80 0.17 14.56
N ALA A 176 12.62 1.13 15.47
CA ALA A 176 11.84 2.33 15.21
C ALA A 176 12.42 3.14 14.03
N ALA A 177 13.74 3.34 14.00
CA ALA A 177 14.41 4.04 12.90
C ALA A 177 14.22 3.33 11.55
N VAL A 178 14.29 1.99 11.51
CA VAL A 178 14.05 1.21 10.28
C VAL A 178 12.60 1.34 9.80
N ARG A 179 11.64 1.45 10.72
CA ARG A 179 10.23 1.69 10.39
C ARG A 179 10.02 3.10 9.85
N ASP A 180 10.60 4.10 10.51
CA ASP A 180 10.53 5.50 10.07
C ASP A 180 11.11 5.69 8.67
N ASP A 181 12.20 4.99 8.33
CA ASP A 181 12.78 5.00 6.99
C ASP A 181 11.83 4.41 5.93
N ALA A 182 11.12 3.31 6.24
CA ALA A 182 10.15 2.71 5.33
C ALA A 182 8.95 3.65 5.08
N VAL A 183 8.42 4.26 6.15
CA VAL A 183 7.34 5.25 6.06
C VAL A 183 7.79 6.49 5.27
N ARG A 184 9.01 6.97 5.50
CA ARG A 184 9.61 8.09 4.76
C ARG A 184 9.78 7.74 3.28
N TYR A 185 10.17 6.51 2.96
CA TYR A 185 10.30 6.03 1.59
C TYR A 185 8.97 6.02 0.84
N LEU A 186 7.89 5.55 1.49
CA LEU A 186 6.54 5.59 0.90
C LEU A 186 6.08 7.02 0.58
N LYS A 187 6.56 8.01 1.34
CA LYS A 187 6.31 9.44 1.11
C LYS A 187 7.27 10.10 0.12
N SER A 188 8.13 9.35 -0.56
CA SER A 188 9.21 9.90 -1.42
C SER A 188 10.17 10.86 -0.69
N GLY A 189 10.31 10.72 0.63
CA GLY A 189 11.10 11.62 1.46
C GLY A 189 10.45 12.97 1.75
N ILE A 190 9.18 13.16 1.36
CA ILE A 190 8.45 14.41 1.57
C ILE A 190 7.94 14.48 3.01
N SER A 191 8.31 15.54 3.72
CA SER A 191 7.88 15.83 5.08
C SER A 191 6.47 16.43 5.10
N THR A 192 5.45 15.59 4.94
CA THR A 192 4.04 15.95 5.09
C THR A 192 3.68 16.27 6.54
N GLN A 193 3.00 17.41 6.76
CA GLN A 193 2.51 17.83 8.07
C GLN A 193 1.12 17.25 8.37
N ASN A 194 0.48 16.59 7.40
CA ASN A 194 -0.87 16.05 7.56
C ASN A 194 -0.87 14.76 8.42
N ALA A 195 -1.35 14.87 9.65
CA ALA A 195 -1.38 13.74 10.61
C ALA A 195 -2.26 12.57 10.13
N ALA A 196 -3.36 12.82 9.42
CA ALA A 196 -4.23 11.77 8.90
C ALA A 196 -3.54 10.98 7.78
N PHE A 197 -2.91 11.67 6.83
CA PHE A 197 -2.13 11.07 5.76
C PHE A 197 -0.91 10.31 6.33
N ASN A 198 -0.25 10.85 7.35
CA ASN A 198 0.85 10.17 8.05
C ASN A 198 0.42 8.83 8.67
N ARG A 199 -0.74 8.80 9.34
CA ARG A 199 -1.31 7.56 9.89
C ARG A 199 -1.68 6.57 8.79
N MET A 200 -2.32 7.04 7.72
CA MET A 200 -2.68 6.20 6.57
C MET A 200 -1.45 5.55 5.93
N ILE A 201 -0.35 6.29 5.74
CA ILE A 201 0.89 5.73 5.17
C ILE A 201 1.53 4.70 6.11
N ALA A 202 1.50 4.93 7.43
CA ALA A 202 2.01 3.96 8.40
C ALA A 202 1.18 2.67 8.42
N GLU A 203 -0.14 2.76 8.22
CA GLU A 203 -1.01 1.60 8.07
C GLU A 203 -0.75 0.85 6.76
N ILE A 204 -0.61 1.59 5.64
CA ILE A 204 -0.24 1.01 4.34
C ILE A 204 1.09 0.27 4.42
N GLU A 205 2.08 0.80 5.14
CA GLU A 205 3.36 0.13 5.39
C GLU A 205 3.14 -1.24 6.06
N GLN A 206 2.38 -1.27 7.17
CA GLN A 206 2.07 -2.50 7.88
C GLN A 206 1.33 -3.51 7.00
N VAL A 207 0.32 -3.06 6.24
CA VAL A 207 -0.44 -3.92 5.33
C VAL A 207 0.43 -4.44 4.19
N ALA A 208 1.27 -3.58 3.60
CA ALA A 208 2.17 -3.97 2.53
C ALA A 208 3.15 -5.06 2.97
N LEU A 209 3.67 -4.97 4.21
CA LEU A 209 4.64 -5.93 4.75
C LEU A 209 4.00 -7.23 5.25
N ASN A 210 2.80 -7.17 5.82
CA ASN A 210 2.20 -8.30 6.53
C ASN A 210 1.05 -8.98 5.78
N SER A 211 0.57 -8.43 4.67
CA SER A 211 -0.58 -8.97 3.94
C SER A 211 -0.31 -9.16 2.43
N PRO A 212 -0.70 -10.31 1.85
CA PRO A 212 -0.75 -10.51 0.40
C PRO A 212 -2.08 -10.07 -0.23
N SER A 213 -3.05 -9.62 0.58
CA SER A 213 -4.40 -9.26 0.11
C SER A 213 -4.40 -8.04 -0.82
N PRO A 214 -5.44 -7.86 -1.64
CA PRO A 214 -5.59 -6.68 -2.48
C PRO A 214 -5.62 -5.37 -1.69
N ILE A 215 -5.07 -4.30 -2.28
CA ILE A 215 -5.14 -2.94 -1.74
C ILE A 215 -5.92 -2.07 -2.71
N LEU A 216 -6.97 -1.39 -2.23
CA LEU A 216 -7.75 -0.42 -2.98
C LEU A 216 -7.34 1.00 -2.61
N LEU A 217 -6.79 1.73 -3.57
CA LEU A 217 -6.45 3.15 -3.47
C LEU A 217 -7.55 3.96 -4.14
N SER A 218 -8.40 4.60 -3.35
CA SER A 218 -9.45 5.49 -3.86
C SER A 218 -9.02 6.95 -3.79
N GLY A 219 -9.63 7.83 -4.59
CA GLY A 219 -9.38 9.27 -4.54
C GLY A 219 -9.22 9.90 -5.91
N PRO A 220 -9.19 11.24 -5.99
CA PRO A 220 -9.26 11.94 -7.26
C PRO A 220 -8.04 11.66 -8.15
N THR A 221 -8.20 11.90 -9.45
CA THR A 221 -7.11 11.78 -10.42
C THR A 221 -6.00 12.77 -10.06
N GLY A 222 -4.74 12.32 -10.12
CA GLY A 222 -3.58 13.12 -9.74
C GLY A 222 -3.29 13.19 -8.23
N ALA A 223 -4.00 12.45 -7.38
CA ALA A 223 -3.72 12.39 -5.93
C ALA A 223 -2.46 11.59 -5.55
N GLY A 224 -1.81 10.91 -6.51
CA GLY A 224 -0.57 10.15 -6.30
C GLY A 224 -0.74 8.63 -6.17
N LYS A 225 -1.89 8.05 -6.56
CA LYS A 225 -2.17 6.60 -6.46
C LYS A 225 -1.10 5.71 -7.11
N SER A 226 -0.76 5.97 -8.37
CA SER A 226 0.23 5.16 -9.12
C SER A 226 1.63 5.27 -8.52
N MET A 227 2.02 6.46 -8.04
CA MET A 227 3.29 6.64 -7.32
C MET A 227 3.32 5.79 -6.04
N LEU A 228 2.26 5.85 -5.24
CA LEU A 228 2.15 5.08 -4.00
C LEU A 228 2.17 3.57 -4.27
N ALA A 229 1.43 3.09 -5.28
CA ALA A 229 1.44 1.69 -5.69
C ALA A 229 2.85 1.20 -6.07
N ARG A 230 3.59 2.01 -6.85
CA ARG A 230 4.99 1.69 -7.19
C ARG A 230 5.89 1.66 -5.97
N ARG A 231 5.72 2.58 -5.01
CA ARG A 231 6.49 2.59 -3.77
C ARG A 231 6.20 1.38 -2.88
N ILE A 232 4.94 0.95 -2.80
CA ILE A 232 4.56 -0.29 -2.12
C ILE A 232 5.31 -1.47 -2.75
N PHE A 233 5.32 -1.59 -4.08
CA PHE A 233 6.08 -2.62 -4.78
C PHE A 233 7.58 -2.59 -4.43
N GLU A 234 8.23 -1.43 -4.53
CA GLU A 234 9.67 -1.31 -4.25
C GLU A 234 9.99 -1.66 -2.78
N LEU A 235 9.12 -1.27 -1.83
CA LEU A 235 9.24 -1.64 -0.43
C LEU A 235 9.19 -3.16 -0.24
N LYS A 236 8.20 -3.83 -0.85
CA LYS A 236 8.07 -5.30 -0.77
C LYS A 236 9.24 -6.01 -1.43
N LYS A 237 9.74 -5.49 -2.56
CA LYS A 237 10.91 -6.02 -3.27
C LYS A 237 12.19 -5.88 -2.44
N ALA A 238 12.40 -4.74 -1.80
CA ALA A 238 13.54 -4.50 -0.91
C ALA A 238 13.53 -5.42 0.33
N ARG A 239 12.34 -5.85 0.78
CA ARG A 239 12.15 -6.81 1.87
C ARG A 239 12.12 -8.27 1.42
N HIS A 240 12.43 -8.55 0.15
CA HIS A 240 12.41 -9.89 -0.44
C HIS A 240 11.05 -10.62 -0.31
N LEU A 241 9.96 -9.88 -0.15
CA LEU A 241 8.60 -10.43 -0.03
C LEU A 241 8.01 -10.82 -1.39
N ILE A 242 8.56 -10.28 -2.48
CA ILE A 242 8.15 -10.55 -3.86
C ILE A 242 9.37 -10.71 -4.77
N LYS A 243 9.22 -11.48 -5.85
CA LYS A 243 10.29 -11.75 -6.83
C LYS A 243 9.97 -11.24 -8.24
N GLY A 244 8.69 -11.09 -8.56
CA GLY A 244 8.17 -10.66 -9.85
C GLY A 244 8.30 -9.16 -10.08
N THR A 245 7.73 -8.71 -11.19
CA THR A 245 7.81 -7.32 -11.65
C THR A 245 6.62 -6.49 -11.17
N PHE A 246 6.72 -5.17 -11.37
CA PHE A 246 5.60 -4.25 -11.21
C PHE A 246 4.97 -4.02 -12.58
N ILE A 247 3.69 -4.35 -12.71
CA ILE A 247 2.92 -4.13 -13.93
C ILE A 247 1.88 -3.05 -13.66
N ASP A 248 2.02 -1.91 -14.33
CA ASP A 248 1.11 -0.76 -14.24
C ASP A 248 0.21 -0.74 -15.48
N VAL A 249 -1.11 -0.82 -15.26
CA VAL A 249 -2.11 -0.83 -16.31
C VAL A 249 -3.19 0.20 -16.01
N ASN A 250 -3.36 1.17 -16.90
CA ASN A 250 -4.49 2.08 -16.87
C ASN A 250 -5.69 1.46 -17.61
N CYS A 251 -6.71 1.06 -16.85
CA CYS A 251 -7.91 0.42 -17.38
C CYS A 251 -8.71 1.33 -18.33
N ALA A 252 -8.60 2.66 -18.21
CA ALA A 252 -9.28 3.59 -19.12
C ALA A 252 -8.77 3.53 -20.57
N THR A 253 -7.56 3.00 -20.77
CA THR A 253 -6.97 2.81 -22.12
C THR A 253 -7.39 1.49 -22.77
N LEU A 254 -8.03 0.61 -22.01
CA LEU A 254 -8.49 -0.70 -22.46
C LEU A 254 -9.95 -0.61 -22.90
N ARG A 255 -10.28 -1.16 -24.08
CA ARG A 255 -11.67 -1.17 -24.61
C ARG A 255 -12.02 -2.50 -25.26
N GLY A 256 -13.22 -3.00 -24.98
CA GLY A 256 -13.78 -4.23 -25.56
C GLY A 256 -12.84 -5.42 -25.49
N ASP A 257 -12.84 -6.28 -26.51
CA ASP A 257 -11.97 -7.47 -26.61
C ASP A 257 -10.47 -7.17 -26.40
N GLY A 258 -10.03 -5.93 -26.65
CA GLY A 258 -8.67 -5.46 -26.38
C GLY A 258 -8.32 -5.43 -24.90
N ALA A 259 -9.29 -5.18 -24.01
CA ALA A 259 -9.11 -5.19 -22.57
C ALA A 259 -8.85 -6.60 -22.04
N ALA A 260 -9.73 -7.54 -22.38
CA ALA A 260 -9.59 -8.94 -22.01
C ALA A 260 -8.28 -9.54 -22.55
N SER A 261 -7.97 -9.29 -23.82
CA SER A 261 -6.72 -9.70 -24.46
C SER A 261 -5.46 -9.12 -23.80
N ALA A 262 -5.49 -7.85 -23.38
CA ALA A 262 -4.34 -7.21 -22.75
C ALA A 262 -4.11 -7.72 -21.31
N LEU A 263 -5.18 -7.87 -20.52
CA LEU A 263 -5.12 -8.32 -19.13
C LEU A 263 -4.82 -9.83 -19.03
N PHE A 264 -5.62 -10.66 -19.70
CA PHE A 264 -5.60 -12.12 -19.57
C PHE A 264 -4.80 -12.82 -20.68
N GLY A 265 -4.36 -12.09 -21.70
CA GLY A 265 -3.69 -12.70 -22.85
C GLY A 265 -4.69 -13.37 -23.81
N HIS A 266 -4.17 -13.87 -24.92
CA HIS A 266 -4.99 -14.58 -25.90
C HIS A 266 -4.18 -15.63 -26.67
N LYS A 267 -4.90 -16.64 -27.16
CA LYS A 267 -4.37 -17.60 -28.13
C LYS A 267 -4.43 -17.00 -29.54
N LYS A 268 -3.51 -17.40 -30.41
CA LYS A 268 -3.53 -17.05 -31.83
C LYS A 268 -4.90 -17.41 -32.43
N GLY A 269 -5.52 -16.45 -33.12
CA GLY A 269 -6.84 -16.61 -33.76
C GLY A 269 -8.06 -16.46 -32.84
N ALA A 270 -7.90 -15.99 -31.61
CA ALA A 270 -9.02 -15.84 -30.66
C ALA A 270 -10.06 -14.78 -31.08
N PHE A 271 -9.66 -13.75 -31.81
CA PHE A 271 -10.55 -12.70 -32.34
C PHE A 271 -9.95 -12.07 -33.62
N THR A 272 -10.71 -11.23 -34.31
CA THR A 272 -10.26 -10.53 -35.53
C THR A 272 -9.09 -9.59 -35.20
N GLY A 273 -7.88 -9.95 -35.64
CA GLY A 273 -6.63 -9.23 -35.35
C GLY A 273 -5.65 -9.96 -34.42
N ALA A 274 -6.04 -11.10 -33.85
CA ALA A 274 -5.18 -11.95 -33.00
C ALA A 274 -4.16 -12.77 -33.83
N ALA A 275 -3.21 -12.09 -34.49
CA ALA A 275 -2.23 -12.72 -35.37
C ALA A 275 -1.19 -13.57 -34.63
N GLU A 276 -0.82 -13.17 -33.41
CA GLU A 276 0.16 -13.85 -32.55
C GLU A 276 -0.42 -14.16 -31.18
N LYS A 277 0.25 -15.00 -30.39
CA LYS A 277 -0.12 -15.28 -29.00
C LYS A 277 0.36 -14.14 -28.10
N ARG A 278 -0.44 -13.74 -27.11
CA ARG A 278 -0.05 -12.78 -26.05
C ARG A 278 -0.25 -13.40 -24.67
N GLU A 279 0.70 -13.24 -23.76
CA GLU A 279 0.61 -13.82 -22.40
C GLU A 279 -0.31 -13.03 -21.45
N GLY A 280 -0.45 -11.72 -21.66
CA GLY A 280 -1.29 -10.86 -20.83
C GLY A 280 -0.61 -10.32 -19.58
N TYR A 281 -1.08 -9.17 -19.10
CA TYR A 281 -0.50 -8.45 -17.96
C TYR A 281 -0.57 -9.24 -16.65
N LEU A 282 -1.64 -9.99 -16.42
CA LEU A 282 -1.78 -10.81 -15.21
C LEU A 282 -0.68 -11.87 -15.13
N LYS A 283 -0.32 -12.49 -16.26
CA LYS A 283 0.77 -13.48 -16.27
C LYS A 283 2.14 -12.81 -16.14
N THR A 284 2.34 -11.64 -16.74
CA THR A 284 3.60 -10.89 -16.59
C THR A 284 3.83 -10.44 -15.13
N ALA A 285 2.76 -10.23 -14.37
CA ALA A 285 2.81 -9.83 -12.96
C ALA A 285 3.05 -11.00 -11.98
N ASP A 286 3.21 -12.25 -12.46
CA ASP A 286 3.39 -13.44 -11.64
C ASP A 286 4.55 -13.31 -10.64
N GLY A 287 4.29 -13.60 -9.36
CA GLY A 287 5.20 -13.41 -8.24
C GLY A 287 5.49 -11.96 -7.87
N GLY A 288 4.80 -10.99 -8.48
CA GLY A 288 5.00 -9.55 -8.35
C GLY A 288 3.73 -8.79 -7.96
N VAL A 289 3.61 -7.55 -8.45
CA VAL A 289 2.47 -6.66 -8.15
C VAL A 289 1.83 -6.18 -9.45
N LEU A 290 0.53 -6.36 -9.57
CA LEU A 290 -0.30 -5.78 -10.62
C LEU A 290 -1.01 -4.55 -10.07
N PHE A 291 -0.74 -3.38 -10.65
CA PHE A 291 -1.47 -2.15 -10.39
C PHE A 291 -2.47 -1.90 -11.52
N LEU A 292 -3.76 -1.87 -11.19
CA LEU A 292 -4.86 -1.53 -12.11
C LEU A 292 -5.39 -0.15 -11.76
N ASP A 293 -4.99 0.87 -12.49
CA ASP A 293 -5.52 2.23 -12.32
C ASP A 293 -6.86 2.39 -13.02
N GLU A 294 -7.76 3.15 -12.39
CA GLU A 294 -9.15 3.32 -12.81
C GLU A 294 -9.90 1.99 -13.04
N ILE A 295 -9.82 1.05 -12.10
CA ILE A 295 -10.48 -0.28 -12.17
C ILE A 295 -11.99 -0.21 -12.43
N GLY A 296 -12.64 0.89 -12.04
CA GLY A 296 -14.06 1.14 -12.30
C GLY A 296 -14.42 1.34 -13.78
N GLU A 297 -13.43 1.40 -14.68
CA GLU A 297 -13.62 1.47 -16.14
C GLU A 297 -13.70 0.08 -16.80
N LEU A 298 -13.40 -1.01 -16.07
CA LEU A 298 -13.47 -2.37 -16.61
C LEU A 298 -14.93 -2.76 -16.89
N GLY A 299 -15.16 -3.54 -17.96
CA GLY A 299 -16.46 -4.14 -18.24
C GLY A 299 -16.78 -5.29 -17.28
N LEU A 300 -18.05 -5.69 -17.23
CA LEU A 300 -18.53 -6.71 -16.28
C LEU A 300 -17.89 -8.09 -16.52
N ASP A 301 -17.57 -8.42 -17.77
CA ASP A 301 -16.93 -9.68 -18.13
C ASP A 301 -15.46 -9.69 -17.66
N GLU A 302 -14.72 -8.60 -17.89
CA GLU A 302 -13.35 -8.49 -17.37
C GLU A 302 -13.33 -8.50 -15.84
N GLN A 303 -14.32 -7.88 -15.18
CA GLN A 303 -14.46 -7.91 -13.74
C GLN A 303 -14.68 -9.34 -13.20
N ALA A 304 -15.51 -10.14 -13.87
CA ALA A 304 -15.75 -11.54 -13.51
C ALA A 304 -14.48 -12.39 -13.68
N MET A 305 -13.76 -12.21 -14.79
CA MET A 305 -12.49 -12.90 -15.03
C MET A 305 -11.41 -12.47 -14.03
N LEU A 306 -11.37 -11.19 -13.67
CA LEU A 306 -10.42 -10.65 -12.70
C LEU A 306 -10.70 -11.21 -11.30
N LEU A 307 -11.97 -11.30 -10.89
CA LEU A 307 -12.36 -11.93 -9.62
C LEU A 307 -11.81 -13.36 -9.53
N LYS A 308 -12.05 -14.18 -10.57
CA LYS A 308 -11.55 -15.56 -10.63
C LYS A 308 -10.02 -15.60 -10.51
N ALA A 309 -9.31 -14.73 -11.23
CA ALA A 309 -7.85 -14.67 -11.17
C ALA A 309 -7.32 -14.27 -9.78
N ILE A 310 -8.01 -13.39 -9.05
CA ILE A 310 -7.61 -12.97 -7.69
C ILE A 310 -7.85 -14.08 -6.66
N GLU A 311 -8.95 -14.82 -6.78
CA GLU A 311 -9.35 -15.86 -5.83
C GLU A 311 -8.62 -17.17 -6.06
N GLU A 312 -8.63 -17.66 -7.29
CA GLU A 312 -8.12 -18.99 -7.63
C GLU A 312 -6.64 -18.98 -8.04
N LYS A 313 -6.06 -17.80 -8.33
CA LYS A 313 -4.71 -17.63 -8.90
C LYS A 313 -4.53 -18.30 -10.26
N HIS A 314 -5.63 -18.62 -10.92
CA HIS A 314 -5.67 -19.22 -12.24
C HIS A 314 -6.74 -18.55 -13.10
N PHE A 315 -6.49 -18.47 -14.40
CA PHE A 315 -7.41 -17.89 -15.37
C PHE A 315 -7.19 -18.45 -16.77
N TYR A 316 -8.18 -18.27 -17.64
CA TYR A 316 -8.12 -18.70 -19.03
C TYR A 316 -7.81 -17.50 -19.94
N PRO A 317 -6.74 -17.55 -20.76
CA PRO A 317 -6.54 -16.58 -21.83
C PRO A 317 -7.71 -16.60 -22.81
N VAL A 318 -7.97 -15.46 -23.46
CA VAL A 318 -9.07 -15.35 -24.43
C VAL A 318 -8.87 -16.38 -25.56
N GLY A 319 -9.91 -17.18 -25.82
CA GLY A 319 -9.90 -18.25 -26.83
C GLY A 319 -9.02 -19.46 -26.49
N SER A 320 -8.69 -19.66 -25.22
CA SER A 320 -7.91 -20.81 -24.74
C SER A 320 -8.69 -21.65 -23.73
N ASP A 321 -8.74 -22.97 -23.95
CA ASP A 321 -9.25 -23.95 -22.96
C ASP A 321 -8.15 -24.40 -21.97
N SER A 322 -6.93 -23.89 -22.13
CA SER A 322 -5.82 -24.14 -21.21
C SER A 322 -5.70 -23.02 -20.20
N GLU A 323 -5.71 -23.40 -18.93
CA GLU A 323 -5.58 -22.50 -17.80
C GLU A 323 -4.14 -22.04 -17.59
N VAL A 324 -3.98 -20.82 -17.11
CA VAL A 324 -2.70 -20.20 -16.76
C VAL A 324 -2.72 -19.81 -15.29
N LYS A 325 -1.67 -20.19 -14.56
CA LYS A 325 -1.45 -19.79 -13.16
C LYS A 325 -0.68 -18.47 -13.08
N SER A 326 -1.12 -17.55 -12.21
CA SER A 326 -0.36 -16.36 -11.83
C SER A 326 -0.63 -15.97 -10.38
N ASP A 327 0.42 -15.92 -9.57
CA ASP A 327 0.35 -15.49 -8.17
C ASP A 327 0.89 -14.06 -8.01
N PHE A 328 0.03 -13.09 -8.33
CA PHE A 328 0.32 -11.67 -8.16
C PHE A 328 -0.46 -11.08 -6.96
N GLN A 329 0.08 -10.01 -6.38
CA GLN A 329 -0.70 -9.12 -5.51
C GLN A 329 -1.36 -8.02 -6.34
N LEU A 330 -2.64 -7.76 -6.09
CA LEU A 330 -3.37 -6.68 -6.73
C LEU A 330 -3.29 -5.38 -5.91
N ILE A 331 -2.97 -4.27 -6.57
CA ILE A 331 -3.28 -2.93 -6.09
C ILE A 331 -4.24 -2.31 -7.10
N ALA A 332 -5.41 -1.87 -6.68
CA ALA A 332 -6.42 -1.25 -7.54
C ALA A 332 -6.51 0.24 -7.24
N GLY A 333 -6.55 1.07 -8.27
CA GLY A 333 -6.78 2.51 -8.20
C GLY A 333 -8.16 2.87 -8.74
N THR A 334 -8.86 3.83 -8.13
CA THR A 334 -10.08 4.41 -8.72
C THR A 334 -10.35 5.83 -8.25
N ASN A 335 -10.92 6.65 -9.13
CA ASN A 335 -11.52 7.94 -8.78
C ASN A 335 -13.06 7.89 -8.61
N ARG A 336 -13.71 6.77 -8.95
CA ARG A 336 -15.17 6.60 -8.88
C ARG A 336 -15.58 6.05 -7.50
N ASP A 337 -16.81 6.35 -7.09
CA ASP A 337 -17.43 5.66 -5.95
C ASP A 337 -17.96 4.30 -6.44
N LEU A 338 -17.17 3.24 -6.23
CA LEU A 338 -17.54 1.89 -6.67
C LEU A 338 -18.87 1.41 -6.11
N ARG A 339 -19.31 1.92 -4.96
CA ARG A 339 -20.64 1.59 -4.39
C ARG A 339 -21.77 2.16 -5.24
N GLN A 340 -21.57 3.33 -5.84
CA GLN A 340 -22.53 3.91 -6.77
C GLN A 340 -22.51 3.14 -8.10
N GLU A 341 -21.34 2.73 -8.56
CA GLU A 341 -21.21 1.90 -9.78
C GLU A 341 -21.88 0.52 -9.61
N ILE A 342 -21.82 -0.08 -8.42
CA ILE A 342 -22.57 -1.31 -8.10
C ILE A 342 -24.07 -1.08 -8.18
N ARG A 343 -24.59 -0.03 -7.54
CA ARG A 343 -26.03 0.30 -7.61
C ARG A 343 -26.50 0.58 -9.03
N ALA A 344 -25.61 1.11 -9.87
CA ALA A 344 -25.89 1.36 -11.28
C ALA A 344 -25.68 0.13 -12.18
N GLY A 345 -25.31 -1.03 -11.63
CA GLY A 345 -25.08 -2.27 -12.39
C GLY A 345 -23.82 -2.26 -13.26
N ARG A 346 -22.92 -1.29 -13.06
CA ARG A 346 -21.67 -1.15 -13.84
C ARG A 346 -20.46 -1.79 -13.17
N PHE A 347 -20.58 -2.14 -11.90
CA PHE A 347 -19.53 -2.82 -11.15
C PHE A 347 -20.11 -3.99 -10.35
N ARG A 348 -19.38 -5.10 -10.28
CA ARG A 348 -19.86 -6.29 -9.57
C ARG A 348 -19.60 -6.19 -8.06
N GLU A 349 -20.60 -6.59 -7.28
CA GLU A 349 -20.53 -6.57 -5.81
C GLU A 349 -19.50 -7.57 -5.26
N ASP A 350 -19.39 -8.74 -5.88
CA ASP A 350 -18.43 -9.80 -5.50
C ASP A 350 -16.97 -9.35 -5.67
N LEU A 351 -16.64 -8.74 -6.80
CA LEU A 351 -15.32 -8.16 -7.04
C LEU A 351 -15.02 -7.05 -6.04
N PHE A 352 -15.98 -6.16 -5.77
CA PHE A 352 -15.80 -5.09 -4.78
C PHE A 352 -15.52 -5.66 -3.39
N ALA A 353 -16.30 -6.65 -2.94
CA ALA A 353 -16.08 -7.32 -1.67
C ALA A 353 -14.67 -7.93 -1.58
N ARG A 354 -14.15 -8.47 -2.70
CA ARG A 354 -12.81 -9.05 -2.75
C ARG A 354 -11.68 -8.02 -2.69
N ILE A 355 -11.82 -6.87 -3.34
CA ILE A 355 -10.75 -5.86 -3.41
C ILE A 355 -10.82 -4.81 -2.29
N ASN A 356 -11.96 -4.65 -1.63
CA ASN A 356 -12.19 -3.62 -0.59
C ASN A 356 -11.75 -4.05 0.82
N ILE A 357 -10.85 -5.04 0.94
CA ILE A 357 -10.32 -5.49 2.24
C ILE A 357 -9.48 -4.37 2.87
N TRP A 358 -8.56 -3.80 2.09
CA TRP A 358 -7.71 -2.69 2.51
C TRP A 358 -7.99 -1.48 1.62
N ASN A 359 -8.82 -0.54 2.09
CA ASN A 359 -9.23 0.63 1.32
C ASN A 359 -8.67 1.92 1.90
N TYR A 360 -7.91 2.64 1.08
CA TYR A 360 -7.25 3.88 1.45
C TYR A 360 -7.69 5.03 0.54
N PRO A 361 -8.56 5.95 1.03
CA PRO A 361 -8.94 7.13 0.28
C PRO A 361 -7.85 8.21 0.37
N LEU A 362 -7.13 8.41 -0.73
CA LEU A 362 -6.13 9.46 -0.84
C LEU A 362 -6.83 10.83 -0.96
N PRO A 363 -6.53 11.79 -0.06
CA PRO A 363 -7.17 13.10 -0.10
C PRO A 363 -6.68 13.94 -1.30
N ALA A 364 -7.59 14.77 -1.81
CA ALA A 364 -7.26 15.81 -2.78
C ALA A 364 -6.22 16.78 -2.21
N LEU A 365 -5.39 17.39 -3.05
CA LEU A 365 -4.39 18.39 -2.62
C LEU A 365 -5.04 19.58 -1.92
N ALA A 366 -6.21 20.03 -2.39
CA ALA A 366 -6.97 21.10 -1.75
C ALA A 366 -7.42 20.78 -0.31
N ASN A 367 -7.53 19.50 0.06
CA ASN A 367 -7.91 19.06 1.40
C ASN A 367 -6.69 18.84 2.33
N ARG A 368 -5.48 19.05 1.81
CA ARG A 368 -4.21 18.93 2.54
C ARG A 368 -3.21 19.98 2.04
N ARG A 369 -3.60 21.25 2.15
CA ARG A 369 -2.81 22.38 1.65
C ARG A 369 -1.46 22.52 2.35
N GLU A 370 -1.35 22.04 3.60
CA GLU A 370 -0.09 21.95 4.34
C GLU A 370 0.98 21.09 3.64
N ASP A 371 0.58 20.21 2.73
CA ASP A 371 1.52 19.40 1.94
C ASP A 371 2.05 20.14 0.69
N ILE A 372 1.51 21.32 0.34
CA ILE A 372 1.90 22.05 -0.87
C ILE A 372 3.37 22.45 -0.79
N GLU A 373 3.78 23.15 0.26
CA GLU A 373 5.16 23.66 0.39
C GLU A 373 6.22 22.55 0.32
N PRO A 374 6.13 21.45 1.11
CA PRO A 374 7.06 20.32 0.96
C PRO A 374 7.07 19.71 -0.45
N ASN A 375 5.93 19.69 -1.12
CA ASN A 375 5.84 19.18 -2.49
C ASN A 375 6.43 20.17 -3.51
N VAL A 376 6.35 21.50 -3.29
CA VAL A 376 7.00 22.49 -4.15
C VAL A 376 8.50 22.27 -4.17
N GLU A 377 9.13 22.10 -3.01
CA GLU A 377 10.56 21.83 -2.91
C GLU A 377 10.94 20.55 -3.64
N HIS A 378 10.18 19.48 -3.44
CA HIS A 378 10.39 18.19 -4.09
C HIS A 378 10.26 18.28 -5.62
N GLN A 379 9.18 18.89 -6.12
CA GLN A 379 8.96 19.05 -7.56
C GLN A 379 10.01 19.96 -8.20
N LEU A 380 10.50 20.97 -7.47
CA LEU A 380 11.56 21.85 -7.96
C LEU A 380 12.90 21.13 -8.08
N ALA A 381 13.19 20.21 -7.16
CA ALA A 381 14.37 19.35 -7.26
C ALA A 381 14.28 18.41 -8.48
N LEU A 382 13.11 17.80 -8.71
CA LEU A 382 12.86 16.97 -9.91
C LEU A 382 13.01 17.78 -11.21
N ALA A 383 12.39 18.96 -11.28
CA ALA A 383 12.49 19.84 -12.44
C ALA A 383 13.93 20.31 -12.68
N SER A 384 14.69 20.60 -11.61
CA SER A 384 16.11 20.98 -11.73
C SER A 384 16.96 19.84 -12.29
N GLN A 385 16.69 18.60 -11.88
CA GLN A 385 17.35 17.42 -12.40
C GLN A 385 17.01 17.20 -13.88
N GLU A 386 15.74 17.31 -14.25
CA GLU A 386 15.27 17.12 -15.63
C GLU A 386 15.81 18.18 -16.58
N LEU A 387 15.84 19.45 -16.16
CA LEU A 387 16.37 20.56 -16.95
C LEU A 387 17.91 20.66 -16.95
N GLY A 388 18.60 19.81 -16.17
CA GLY A 388 20.06 19.83 -16.05
C GLY A 388 20.63 21.12 -15.45
N ARG A 389 19.83 21.88 -14.68
CA ARG A 389 20.25 23.14 -14.06
C ARG A 389 19.57 23.34 -12.70
N THR A 390 20.29 23.96 -11.77
CA THR A 390 19.71 24.34 -10.48
C THR A 390 18.65 25.42 -10.66
N THR A 391 17.42 25.12 -10.22
CA THR A 391 16.31 26.08 -10.23
C THR A 391 15.91 26.42 -8.81
N ARG A 392 15.72 27.71 -8.49
CA ARG A 392 15.30 28.19 -7.17
C ARG A 392 14.32 29.36 -7.28
N PHE A 393 13.40 29.46 -6.33
CA PHE A 393 12.62 30.67 -6.13
C PHE A 393 13.48 31.77 -5.49
N ASN A 394 13.26 33.03 -5.87
CA ASN A 394 13.54 34.12 -4.96
C ASN A 394 12.56 34.07 -3.77
N LYS A 395 12.90 34.73 -2.67
CA LYS A 395 12.12 34.64 -1.43
C LYS A 395 10.71 35.19 -1.63
N GLU A 396 10.59 36.30 -2.35
CA GLU A 396 9.35 37.01 -2.60
C GLU A 396 8.40 36.22 -3.51
N ALA A 397 8.90 35.54 -4.55
CA ALA A 397 8.04 34.74 -5.43
C ALA A 397 7.64 33.42 -4.80
N LEU A 398 8.48 32.82 -3.95
CA LEU A 398 8.05 31.65 -3.17
C LEU A 398 6.87 32.02 -2.25
N ALA A 399 7.00 33.13 -1.52
CA ALA A 399 5.92 33.62 -0.67
C ALA A 399 4.64 33.89 -1.47
N ALA A 400 4.73 34.63 -2.59
CA ALA A 400 3.58 34.91 -3.44
C ALA A 400 2.92 33.65 -4.03
N TYR A 401 3.74 32.65 -4.42
CA TYR A 401 3.23 31.38 -4.93
C TYR A 401 2.51 30.58 -3.85
N LEU A 402 3.09 30.48 -2.65
CA LEU A 402 2.49 29.76 -1.52
C LEU A 402 1.21 30.45 -1.03
N ASP A 403 1.19 31.78 -0.96
CA ASP A 403 0.00 32.57 -0.60
C ASP A 403 -1.17 32.26 -1.55
N PHE A 404 -0.91 32.25 -2.86
CA PHE A 404 -1.91 31.84 -3.84
C PHE A 404 -2.29 30.36 -3.68
N ALA A 405 -1.31 29.47 -3.58
CA ALA A 405 -1.51 28.02 -3.53
C ALA A 405 -2.34 27.58 -2.32
N HIS A 406 -2.23 28.30 -1.19
CA HIS A 406 -2.99 28.05 0.04
C HIS A 406 -4.39 28.72 0.02
N SER A 407 -4.61 29.67 -0.88
CA SER A 407 -5.88 30.41 -0.98
C SER A 407 -7.02 29.56 -1.53
N ASN A 408 -8.26 30.01 -1.28
CA ASN A 408 -9.45 29.39 -1.86
C ASN A 408 -9.58 29.57 -3.38
N GLN A 409 -8.76 30.45 -3.98
CA GLN A 409 -8.69 30.61 -5.43
C GLN A 409 -7.91 29.48 -6.11
N ALA A 410 -7.20 28.65 -5.34
CA ALA A 410 -6.50 27.48 -5.83
C ALA A 410 -7.27 26.18 -5.49
N PRO A 411 -8.17 25.72 -6.38
CA PRO A 411 -8.92 24.48 -6.18
C PRO A 411 -8.09 23.22 -6.42
N TRP A 412 -6.93 23.31 -7.10
CA TRP A 412 -6.06 22.16 -7.41
C TRP A 412 -6.83 20.98 -8.03
N ARG A 413 -7.62 21.26 -9.09
CA ARG A 413 -8.52 20.26 -9.72
C ARG A 413 -7.77 19.01 -10.21
N GLY A 414 -6.57 19.17 -10.75
CA GLY A 414 -5.65 18.08 -11.13
C GLY A 414 -4.69 17.63 -10.02
N ASN A 415 -4.88 18.09 -8.78
CA ASN A 415 -4.08 17.73 -7.61
C ASN A 415 -2.57 17.91 -7.84
N PHE A 416 -1.74 16.90 -7.54
CA PHE A 416 -0.30 16.98 -7.72
C PHE A 416 0.14 17.05 -9.19
N ARG A 417 -0.73 16.68 -10.15
CA ARG A 417 -0.45 16.88 -11.58
C ARG A 417 -0.41 18.36 -11.92
N ASP A 418 -1.35 19.15 -11.40
CA ASP A 418 -1.36 20.61 -11.57
C ASP A 418 -0.13 21.23 -10.91
N LEU A 419 0.21 20.79 -9.69
CA LEU A 419 1.37 21.28 -8.96
C LEU A 419 2.68 20.98 -9.71
N ALA A 420 2.89 19.73 -10.13
CA ALA A 420 4.08 19.34 -10.88
C ALA A 420 4.20 20.13 -12.20
N ALA A 421 3.10 20.28 -12.94
CA ALA A 421 3.09 21.03 -14.18
C ALA A 421 3.36 22.53 -13.96
N SER A 422 2.81 23.11 -12.89
CA SER A 422 3.06 24.50 -12.49
C SER A 422 4.54 24.73 -12.17
N ILE A 423 5.13 23.89 -11.32
CA ILE A 423 6.55 24.00 -10.93
C ILE A 423 7.47 23.78 -12.14
N MET A 424 7.16 22.82 -13.02
CA MET A 424 7.94 22.59 -14.24
C MET A 424 7.88 23.81 -15.18
N ARG A 425 6.72 24.44 -15.36
CA ARG A 425 6.59 25.67 -16.16
C ARG A 425 7.39 26.82 -15.56
N LEU A 426 7.27 27.05 -14.25
CA LEU A 426 8.04 28.06 -13.54
C LEU A 426 9.54 27.82 -13.69
N ALA A 427 10.00 26.59 -13.48
CA ALA A 427 11.40 26.21 -13.60
C ALA A 427 11.94 26.37 -15.02
N THR A 428 11.12 26.07 -16.03
CA THR A 428 11.49 26.23 -17.45
C THR A 428 11.62 27.71 -17.83
N LEU A 429 10.67 28.53 -17.41
CA LEU A 429 10.61 29.96 -17.72
C LEU A 429 11.50 30.83 -16.82
N ALA A 430 12.15 30.23 -15.82
CA ALA A 430 13.04 30.92 -14.89
C ALA A 430 14.30 31.44 -15.62
N PRO A 431 14.53 32.76 -15.69
CA PRO A 431 15.76 33.32 -16.23
C PRO A 431 16.95 32.87 -15.37
N GLN A 432 17.94 32.24 -16.00
CA GLN A 432 19.13 31.69 -15.33
C GLN A 432 18.81 30.76 -14.15
N GLY A 433 17.67 30.07 -14.17
CA GLY A 433 17.25 29.17 -13.09
C GLY A 433 16.72 29.88 -11.83
N ARG A 434 16.46 31.19 -11.87
CA ARG A 434 15.86 31.93 -10.75
C ARG A 434 14.41 32.31 -11.07
N ILE A 435 13.46 31.72 -10.36
CA ILE A 435 12.04 32.04 -10.46
C ILE A 435 11.80 33.35 -9.70
N GLN A 436 11.30 34.36 -10.41
CA GLN A 436 10.99 35.69 -9.87
C GLN A 436 9.48 35.90 -9.81
N VAL A 437 9.05 37.03 -9.24
CA VAL A 437 7.64 37.33 -8.96
C VAL A 437 6.84 37.40 -10.26
N GLU A 438 7.47 37.89 -11.34
CA GLU A 438 6.86 38.02 -12.66
C GLU A 438 6.47 36.66 -13.24
N GLN A 439 7.32 35.63 -13.10
CA GLN A 439 6.97 34.27 -13.54
C GLN A 439 5.85 33.67 -12.69
N VAL A 440 5.87 33.91 -11.37
CA VAL A 440 4.82 33.44 -10.47
C VAL A 440 3.48 34.10 -10.79
N GLN A 441 3.43 35.41 -11.01
CA GLN A 441 2.19 36.09 -11.37
C GLN A 441 1.62 35.57 -12.69
N ALA A 442 2.48 35.38 -13.70
CA ALA A 442 2.06 34.81 -14.98
C ALA A 442 1.53 33.38 -14.83
N GLU A 443 2.13 32.57 -13.96
CA GLU A 443 1.66 31.21 -13.69
C GLU A 443 0.35 31.20 -12.89
N ILE A 444 0.17 32.10 -11.93
CA ILE A 444 -1.09 32.26 -11.20
C ILE A 444 -2.23 32.56 -12.18
N GLU A 445 -2.04 33.48 -13.13
CA GLU A 445 -3.06 33.79 -14.14
C GLU A 445 -3.33 32.59 -15.06
N ARG A 446 -2.30 31.82 -15.42
CA ARG A 446 -2.48 30.57 -16.18
C ARG A 446 -3.28 29.53 -15.39
N LEU A 447 -2.99 29.35 -14.10
CA LEU A 447 -3.71 28.41 -13.24
C LEU A 447 -5.16 28.84 -13.03
N LYS A 448 -5.41 30.14 -12.81
CA LYS A 448 -6.76 30.69 -12.75
C LYS A 448 -7.53 30.42 -14.04
N TRP A 449 -6.90 30.61 -15.21
CA TRP A 449 -7.51 30.27 -16.49
C TRP A 449 -7.80 28.77 -16.65
N LEU A 450 -6.84 27.90 -16.29
CA LEU A 450 -7.03 26.43 -16.33
C LEU A 450 -8.14 25.94 -15.41
N TRP A 451 -8.33 26.61 -14.28
CA TRP A 451 -9.36 26.25 -13.30
C TRP A 451 -10.66 27.04 -13.46
N SER A 452 -10.66 28.10 -14.26
CA SER A 452 -11.88 28.78 -14.65
C SER A 452 -12.70 27.78 -15.44
N GLU A 453 -13.84 27.40 -14.89
CA GLU A 453 -14.90 26.84 -15.69
C GLU A 453 -15.33 27.94 -16.64
N GLU A 454 -14.75 27.99 -17.84
CA GLU A 454 -15.68 28.09 -18.94
C GLU A 454 -16.48 26.80 -18.86
N PRO A 455 -17.81 26.87 -18.65
CA PRO A 455 -18.62 25.75 -19.01
C PRO A 455 -18.22 25.47 -20.45
N PHE A 456 -17.72 24.27 -20.72
CA PHE A 456 -17.94 23.71 -22.04
C PHE A 456 -19.46 23.70 -22.14
N SER A 457 -20.02 24.79 -22.68
CA SER A 457 -21.43 24.89 -22.89
C SER A 457 -21.68 23.78 -23.88
N ASP A 458 -22.26 22.69 -23.36
CA ASP A 458 -23.24 21.91 -24.07
C ASP A 458 -24.36 22.88 -24.46
N GLY A 459 -24.04 23.76 -25.41
CA GLY A 459 -24.73 25.01 -25.72
C GLY A 459 -26.02 24.79 -26.48
N LEU A 460 -26.59 23.59 -26.38
CA LEU A 460 -27.80 23.23 -27.08
C LEU A 460 -28.89 22.61 -26.20
N LEU A 461 -28.65 22.18 -24.95
CA LEU A 461 -29.73 21.44 -24.25
C LEU A 461 -30.03 21.80 -22.78
N HIS A 462 -29.16 22.43 -22.00
CA HIS A 462 -29.47 22.65 -20.57
C HIS A 462 -29.04 24.02 -19.99
N LYS A 463 -29.47 25.12 -20.62
CA LYS A 463 -29.78 26.33 -19.84
C LYS A 463 -31.25 26.24 -19.42
N ARG A 464 -31.50 25.88 -18.15
CA ARG A 464 -32.72 26.39 -17.51
C ARG A 464 -32.60 27.92 -17.56
N PRO A 465 -33.56 28.65 -18.14
CA PRO A 465 -33.52 30.11 -18.13
C PRO A 465 -33.41 30.55 -16.68
N SER A 466 -32.28 31.19 -16.35
CA SER A 466 -32.19 31.97 -15.13
C SER A 466 -33.18 33.13 -15.27
N GLU A 467 -33.84 33.46 -14.17
CA GLU A 467 -34.85 34.51 -14.00
C GLU A 467 -34.27 35.93 -14.18
N LYS A 468 -33.64 36.20 -15.33
CA LYS A 468 -33.31 37.56 -15.77
C LYS A 468 -34.25 37.96 -16.90
N THR A 469 -35.47 38.26 -16.51
CA THR A 469 -36.46 39.02 -17.29
C THR A 469 -35.95 40.44 -17.43
N GLN A 470 -35.07 40.73 -18.40
CA GLN A 470 -34.63 42.12 -18.60
C GLN A 470 -33.98 42.41 -19.96
N ASP A 471 -34.50 41.85 -21.07
CA ASP A 471 -34.35 42.51 -22.39
C ASP A 471 -35.24 41.88 -23.50
N TYR A 472 -36.43 41.38 -23.17
CA TYR A 472 -37.34 40.81 -24.16
C TYR A 472 -38.56 41.71 -24.37
N PRO A 473 -39.18 41.74 -25.55
CA PRO A 473 -40.24 42.71 -25.84
C PRO A 473 -41.43 42.60 -24.88
N ASP A 474 -41.84 43.73 -24.29
CA ASP A 474 -42.96 43.82 -23.33
C ASP A 474 -44.32 43.45 -23.95
N LYS A 475 -44.42 43.42 -25.29
CA LYS A 475 -45.62 43.02 -26.02
C LYS A 475 -45.97 41.54 -25.86
N VAL A 476 -45.03 40.71 -25.40
CA VAL A 476 -45.25 39.28 -25.19
C VAL A 476 -45.59 39.03 -23.73
N ASP A 477 -46.73 38.40 -23.47
CA ASP A 477 -47.05 37.89 -22.14
C ASP A 477 -46.25 36.60 -21.87
N TRP A 478 -45.08 36.78 -21.27
CA TRP A 478 -44.17 35.68 -20.97
C TRP A 478 -44.69 34.78 -19.85
N GLU A 479 -45.64 35.19 -19.00
CA GLU A 479 -46.08 34.35 -17.89
C GLU A 479 -47.01 33.22 -18.36
N ILE A 480 -47.81 33.48 -19.40
CA ILE A 480 -48.82 32.56 -19.91
C ILE A 480 -48.25 31.52 -20.92
N LEU A 481 -47.04 31.73 -21.43
CA LEU A 481 -46.42 30.80 -22.39
C LEU A 481 -45.89 29.51 -21.73
N ASP A 482 -46.11 28.38 -22.40
CA ASP A 482 -45.50 27.10 -22.04
C ASP A 482 -43.97 27.14 -22.17
N LEU A 483 -43.26 26.29 -21.42
CA LEU A 483 -41.79 26.21 -21.46
C LEU A 483 -41.25 25.96 -22.88
N PHE A 484 -41.97 25.20 -23.69
CA PHE A 484 -41.62 24.95 -25.10
C PHE A 484 -41.65 26.23 -25.94
N ASP A 485 -42.76 26.97 -25.91
CA ASP A 485 -42.91 28.21 -26.68
C ASP A 485 -41.98 29.31 -26.15
N LYS A 486 -41.74 29.37 -24.83
CA LYS A 486 -40.77 30.29 -24.19
C LYS A 486 -39.36 30.12 -24.76
N LEU A 487 -38.83 28.90 -24.70
CA LEU A 487 -37.47 28.60 -25.16
C LEU A 487 -37.33 28.82 -26.66
N GLN A 488 -38.35 28.45 -27.44
CA GLN A 488 -38.34 28.62 -28.88
C GLN A 488 -38.39 30.11 -29.28
N LEU A 489 -39.25 30.91 -28.64
CA LEU A 489 -39.37 32.34 -28.90
C LEU A 489 -38.11 33.11 -28.48
N GLN A 490 -37.55 32.83 -27.30
CA GLN A 490 -36.30 33.44 -26.84
C GLN A 490 -35.17 33.22 -27.86
N HIS A 491 -34.98 31.99 -28.30
CA HIS A 491 -33.94 31.66 -29.27
C HIS A 491 -34.17 32.36 -30.62
N VAL A 492 -35.42 32.45 -31.08
CA VAL A 492 -35.76 33.16 -32.32
C VAL A 492 -35.47 34.65 -32.20
N ILE A 493 -35.80 35.30 -31.09
CA ILE A 493 -35.52 36.73 -30.84
C ILE A 493 -34.01 36.97 -30.78
N ASP A 494 -33.28 36.16 -30.01
CA ASP A 494 -31.82 36.24 -29.89
C ASP A 494 -31.13 36.10 -31.25
N GLU A 495 -31.62 35.20 -32.09
CA GLU A 495 -31.09 35.03 -33.44
C GLU A 495 -31.46 36.21 -34.34
N CYS A 496 -32.68 36.74 -34.28
CA CYS A 496 -33.08 37.93 -35.04
C CYS A 496 -32.15 39.14 -34.76
N ARG A 497 -31.80 39.38 -33.49
CA ARG A 497 -30.90 40.48 -33.07
C ARG A 497 -29.48 40.38 -33.62
N LYS A 498 -28.99 39.18 -33.91
CA LYS A 498 -27.66 38.97 -34.48
C LYS A 498 -27.58 39.31 -35.97
N HIS A 499 -28.72 39.50 -36.65
CA HIS A 499 -28.79 39.65 -38.10
C HIS A 499 -29.37 41.01 -38.51
N PRO A 500 -28.84 41.65 -39.56
CA PRO A 500 -29.20 43.03 -39.93
C PRO A 500 -30.59 43.16 -40.57
N ASN A 501 -31.21 42.06 -41.00
CA ASN A 501 -32.54 42.05 -41.59
C ASN A 501 -33.21 40.68 -41.45
N MET A 502 -34.54 40.67 -41.58
CA MET A 502 -35.38 39.47 -41.46
C MET A 502 -35.03 38.38 -42.48
N ALA A 503 -34.44 38.73 -43.64
CA ALA A 503 -33.98 37.75 -44.61
C ALA A 503 -32.73 37.02 -44.15
N ALA A 504 -31.79 37.69 -43.50
CA ALA A 504 -30.60 37.06 -42.92
C ALA A 504 -30.96 36.17 -41.72
N ALA A 505 -31.79 36.66 -40.80
CA ALA A 505 -32.28 35.88 -39.66
C ALA A 505 -33.07 34.63 -40.09
N GLY A 506 -33.98 34.76 -41.05
CA GLY A 506 -34.75 33.63 -41.57
C GLY A 506 -33.86 32.55 -42.19
N ARG A 507 -32.80 32.94 -42.92
CA ARG A 507 -31.84 31.97 -43.49
C ARG A 507 -31.03 31.24 -42.42
N ALA A 508 -30.69 31.91 -41.32
CA ALA A 508 -29.99 31.29 -40.19
C ALA A 508 -30.89 30.29 -39.47
N LEU A 509 -32.13 30.70 -39.14
CA LEU A 509 -33.10 29.87 -38.42
C LEU A 509 -33.60 28.66 -39.22
N PHE A 510 -33.74 28.80 -40.54
CA PHE A 510 -34.26 27.74 -41.41
C PHE A 510 -33.19 27.10 -42.29
N ASN A 511 -31.91 27.19 -41.91
CA ASN A 511 -30.73 26.79 -42.69
C ASN A 511 -30.78 25.36 -43.27
N ILE A 512 -31.41 24.41 -42.57
CA ILE A 512 -31.60 23.03 -43.00
C ILE A 512 -32.90 22.89 -43.78
N SER A 513 -34.06 23.24 -43.20
CA SER A 513 -35.37 23.00 -43.84
C SER A 513 -35.58 23.75 -45.18
N ARG A 514 -34.76 24.77 -45.46
CA ARG A 514 -34.79 25.50 -46.73
C ARG A 514 -34.18 24.73 -47.91
N THR A 515 -33.33 23.73 -47.67
CA THR A 515 -32.69 22.94 -48.74
C THR A 515 -33.65 21.92 -49.38
N GLU A 516 -34.74 21.59 -48.69
CA GLU A 516 -35.72 20.58 -49.11
C GLU A 516 -36.97 21.18 -49.77
N ARG A 517 -37.09 22.52 -49.87
CA ARG A 517 -38.33 23.19 -50.32
C ARG A 517 -38.20 23.86 -51.69
N ALA A 518 -39.17 23.59 -52.57
CA ALA A 518 -39.24 24.12 -53.93
C ALA A 518 -39.49 25.65 -54.01
N LYS A 519 -40.09 26.26 -52.98
CA LYS A 519 -40.22 27.72 -52.83
C LYS A 519 -39.70 28.12 -51.45
N VAL A 520 -38.65 28.91 -51.42
CA VAL A 520 -37.98 29.36 -50.19
C VAL A 520 -38.38 30.81 -49.91
N ASN A 521 -39.22 31.03 -48.90
CA ASN A 521 -39.52 32.36 -48.37
C ASN A 521 -39.38 32.36 -46.84
N ASP A 522 -38.12 32.26 -46.40
CA ASP A 522 -37.72 32.17 -45.00
C ASP A 522 -38.13 33.41 -44.20
N SER A 523 -38.14 34.58 -44.86
CA SER A 523 -38.61 35.85 -44.31
C SER A 523 -40.08 35.82 -43.94
N ASP A 524 -40.96 35.31 -44.83
CA ASP A 524 -42.39 35.22 -44.54
C ASP A 524 -42.70 34.21 -43.43
N ARG A 525 -41.91 33.12 -43.35
CA ARG A 525 -42.03 32.11 -42.30
C ARG A 525 -41.63 32.66 -40.93
N LEU A 526 -40.53 33.41 -40.87
CA LEU A 526 -40.11 34.10 -39.66
C LEU A 526 -41.15 35.15 -39.23
N ARG A 527 -41.66 35.95 -40.18
CA ARG A 527 -42.72 36.93 -39.92
C ARG A 527 -43.97 36.29 -39.30
N LYS A 528 -44.47 35.20 -39.89
CA LYS A 528 -45.64 34.46 -39.38
C LYS A 528 -45.41 33.86 -38.00
N TYR A 529 -44.18 33.40 -37.73
CA TYR A 529 -43.80 32.90 -36.42
C TYR A 529 -43.86 34.01 -35.36
N LEU A 530 -43.26 35.17 -35.63
CA LEU A 530 -43.28 36.32 -34.72
C LEU A 530 -44.70 36.86 -34.48
N GLN A 531 -45.54 36.90 -35.52
CA GLN A 531 -46.93 37.32 -35.43
C GLN A 531 -47.78 36.41 -34.51
N ARG A 532 -47.45 35.12 -34.38
CA ARG A 532 -48.12 34.21 -33.42
C ARG A 532 -47.98 34.71 -31.98
N PHE A 533 -46.92 35.47 -31.69
CA PHE A 533 -46.63 36.05 -30.38
C PHE A 533 -46.86 37.57 -30.34
N GLY A 534 -47.53 38.14 -31.35
CA GLY A 534 -47.83 39.58 -31.41
C GLY A 534 -46.62 40.48 -31.71
N LEU A 535 -45.53 39.92 -32.24
CA LEU A 535 -44.30 40.65 -32.56
C LEU A 535 -44.17 40.96 -34.04
N GLU A 536 -43.68 42.17 -34.34
CA GLU A 536 -43.14 42.55 -35.64
C GLU A 536 -41.62 42.62 -35.61
N TRP A 537 -40.96 42.61 -36.77
CA TRP A 537 -39.49 42.72 -36.84
C TRP A 537 -38.97 44.00 -36.19
N GLY A 538 -39.73 45.10 -36.21
CA GLY A 538 -39.35 46.35 -35.55
C GLY A 538 -39.48 46.34 -34.03
N ASP A 539 -40.07 45.29 -33.45
CA ASP A 539 -40.22 45.11 -32.01
C ASP A 539 -39.03 44.34 -31.37
N ILE A 540 -38.08 43.85 -32.20
CA ILE A 540 -36.93 43.01 -31.81
C ILE A 540 -35.63 43.78 -32.04
#